data_AF-A0A165WGB5-F1
#
_entry.id   AF-A0A165WGB5-F1
#
_cell.length_a   1.000
_cell.length_b   1.000
_cell.length_c   1.000
_cell.angle_alpha   90.00
_cell.angle_beta   90.00
_cell.angle_gamma   90.00
#
_symmetry.space_group_name_H-M   'P 1'
#
loop_
_entity.id
_entity.type
_entity.pdbx_description
1 polymer ?
#
loop_
_entity_poly.entity_id
_entity_poly.type
_entity_poly.pdbx_seq_one_letter_code
_entity_poly.pdbx_strand_id
1 'polypeptide(L)'
;MNLKDEPLRAVYGLDSSHDIWTRLKERYRGKGYQRAAQIMSELFRGTLAADSPLEPQLNDMIIKSRTLKDLGVPLPDAILVIGMTISLPAQYDTLK
;
A
#
# COMPACT_ATOMS: atom_id res chain seq x y z
N MET A 1 5.39 -21.89 17.37
CA MET A 1 4.82 -20.56 17.68
C MET A 1 5.51 -19.57 16.76
N ASN A 2 4.80 -19.05 15.76
CA ASN A 2 5.41 -18.31 14.65
C ASN A 2 5.79 -16.89 15.11
N LEU A 3 7.07 -16.53 15.02
CA LEU A 3 7.63 -15.22 15.38
C LEU A 3 7.07 -14.03 14.55
N LYS A 4 6.15 -14.29 13.61
CA LYS A 4 5.64 -13.31 12.65
C LYS A 4 4.40 -12.52 13.14
N ASP A 5 3.73 -12.97 14.20
CA ASP A 5 2.49 -12.34 14.70
C ASP A 5 2.68 -11.41 15.91
N GLU A 6 3.91 -11.29 16.42
CA GLU A 6 4.24 -10.43 17.56
C GLU A 6 4.04 -8.90 17.36
N PRO A 7 4.21 -8.30 16.17
CA PRO A 7 4.26 -6.84 16.05
C PRO A 7 2.91 -6.13 16.31
N LEU A 8 1.79 -6.71 15.85
CA LEU A 8 0.45 -6.13 16.01
C LEU A 8 -0.15 -6.40 17.39
N ARG A 9 0.41 -7.33 18.15
CA ARG A 9 0.02 -7.57 19.55
C ARG A 9 0.47 -6.44 20.48
N ALA A 10 1.39 -5.59 20.06
CA ALA A 10 1.89 -4.46 20.87
C ALA A 10 0.85 -3.36 21.11
N VAL A 11 -0.28 -3.37 20.37
CA VAL A 11 -1.41 -2.46 20.55
C VAL A 11 -2.65 -3.16 21.11
N TYR A 12 -2.58 -4.46 21.38
CA TYR A 12 -3.68 -5.23 21.95
C TYR A 12 -3.91 -4.79 23.40
N GLY A 13 -5.13 -4.37 23.73
CA GLY A 13 -5.49 -3.90 25.07
C GLY A 13 -5.22 -2.41 25.35
N LEU A 14 -4.97 -1.60 24.31
CA LEU A 14 -4.98 -0.14 24.42
C LEU A 14 -6.39 0.39 24.14
N ASP A 15 -6.94 1.21 25.03
CA ASP A 15 -8.34 1.65 24.97
C ASP A 15 -8.55 2.92 24.12
N SER A 16 -7.47 3.62 23.75
CA SER A 16 -7.56 4.87 23.00
C SER A 16 -6.87 4.78 21.64
N SER A 17 -7.53 5.34 20.62
CA SER A 17 -6.98 5.47 19.27
C SER A 17 -5.68 6.28 19.25
N HIS A 18 -5.53 7.23 20.17
CA HIS A 18 -4.32 8.03 20.36
C HIS A 18 -3.13 7.18 20.82
N ASP A 19 -3.33 6.31 21.80
CA ASP A 19 -2.25 5.49 22.38
C ASP A 19 -1.83 4.38 21.42
N ILE A 20 -2.80 3.76 20.73
CA ILE A 20 -2.55 2.83 19.63
C ILE A 20 -1.68 3.51 18.56
N TRP A 21 -2.10 4.69 18.09
CA TRP A 21 -1.39 5.40 17.02
C TRP A 21 0.00 5.87 17.45
N THR A 22 0.16 6.31 18.71
CA THR A 22 1.45 6.72 19.26
C THR A 22 2.40 5.54 19.35
N ARG A 23 1.94 4.40 19.86
CA ARG A 23 2.72 3.15 19.96
C ARG A 23 3.15 2.63 18.58
N LEU A 24 2.25 2.67 17.59
CA LEU A 24 2.57 2.33 16.21
C LEU A 24 3.61 3.30 15.63
N LYS A 25 3.40 4.62 15.78
CA LYS A 25 4.35 5.62 15.29
C LYS A 25 5.73 5.45 15.90
N GLU A 26 5.85 5.21 17.20
CA GLU A 26 7.15 5.03 17.87
C GLU A 26 7.85 3.76 17.40
N ARG A 27 7.11 2.67 17.21
CA ARG A 27 7.67 1.37 16.84
C ARG A 27 8.03 1.25 15.36
N TYR A 28 7.30 1.94 14.50
CA TYR A 28 7.54 1.97 13.05
C TYR A 28 8.17 3.29 12.57
N ARG A 29 8.61 4.17 13.50
CA ARG A 29 9.31 5.42 13.17
C ARG A 29 10.66 5.09 12.55
N GLY A 30 10.77 5.30 11.25
CA GLY A 30 11.99 5.17 10.47
C GLY A 30 11.76 5.72 9.06
N LYS A 31 12.83 6.18 8.40
CA LYS A 31 12.79 6.91 7.12
C LYS A 31 12.19 6.13 5.91
N GLY A 32 11.64 4.93 6.11
CA GLY A 32 11.03 4.11 5.06
C GLY A 32 9.52 3.85 5.21
N TYR A 33 9.01 3.60 6.42
CA TYR A 33 7.61 3.16 6.60
C TYR A 33 6.57 4.25 6.34
N GLN A 34 6.86 5.50 6.66
CA GLN A 34 5.97 6.61 6.33
C GLN A 34 5.88 6.82 4.81
N ARG A 35 7.02 6.70 4.10
CA ARG A 35 7.05 6.76 2.64
C ARG A 35 6.34 5.56 2.02
N ALA A 36 6.53 4.36 2.57
CA ALA A 36 5.82 3.17 2.15
C ALA A 36 4.30 3.29 2.34
N ALA A 37 3.85 3.85 3.46
CA ALA A 37 2.43 4.11 3.72
C ALA A 37 1.83 5.11 2.71
N GLN A 38 2.57 6.17 2.38
CA GLN A 38 2.16 7.13 1.34
C GLN A 38 2.06 6.44 -0.03
N ILE A 39 3.08 5.68 -0.44
CA ILE A 39 3.09 4.99 -1.75
C ILE A 39 1.97 3.95 -1.83
N MET A 40 1.72 3.18 -0.76
CA MET A 40 0.58 2.26 -0.70
C MET A 40 -0.75 3.01 -0.85
N SER A 41 -0.91 4.17 -0.20
CA SER A 41 -2.12 4.98 -0.35
C SER A 41 -2.31 5.48 -1.77
N GLU A 42 -1.25 5.95 -2.42
CA GLU A 42 -1.29 6.41 -3.83
C GLU A 42 -1.66 5.25 -4.77
N LEU A 43 -1.11 4.05 -4.54
CA LEU A 43 -1.34 2.87 -5.37
C LEU A 43 -2.78 2.37 -5.31
N PHE A 44 -3.45 2.43 -4.14
CA PHE A 44 -4.81 1.89 -3.96
C PHE A 44 -5.93 2.94 -4.00
N ARG A 45 -5.64 4.23 -3.77
CA ARG A 45 -6.66 5.30 -3.83
C ARG A 45 -6.73 6.00 -5.18
N GLY A 46 -5.71 5.86 -6.02
CA GLY A 46 -5.70 6.43 -7.36
C GLY A 46 -6.65 5.67 -8.29
N THR A 47 -7.44 6.41 -9.07
CA THR A 47 -8.09 5.86 -10.28
C THR A 47 -7.21 6.21 -11.47
N LEU A 48 -7.00 5.26 -12.37
CA LEU A 48 -6.31 5.51 -13.63
C LEU A 48 -7.16 6.47 -14.47
N ALA A 49 -6.50 7.42 -15.11
CA ALA A 49 -7.15 8.42 -15.93
C ALA A 49 -7.59 7.81 -17.27
N ALA A 50 -8.85 8.06 -17.59
CA ALA A 50 -9.54 7.63 -18.81
C ALA A 50 -9.04 8.34 -20.08
N ASP A 51 -8.55 9.57 -19.93
CA ASP A 51 -8.17 10.50 -20.98
C ASP A 51 -6.66 10.47 -21.29
N SER A 52 -5.91 9.63 -20.59
CA SER A 52 -4.46 9.54 -20.69
C SER A 52 -4.05 8.11 -21.08
N PRO A 53 -2.91 7.91 -21.76
CA PRO A 53 -2.44 6.58 -22.13
C PRO A 53 -2.32 5.67 -20.91
N LEU A 54 -2.78 4.41 -21.03
CA LEU A 54 -2.80 3.46 -19.92
C LEU A 54 -1.39 2.98 -19.52
N GLU A 55 -0.52 2.75 -20.51
CA GLU A 55 0.81 2.18 -20.30
C GLU A 55 1.70 3.00 -19.34
N PRO A 56 1.87 4.33 -19.49
CA PRO A 56 2.62 5.14 -18.53
C PRO A 56 2.07 5.03 -17.10
N GLN A 57 0.75 4.95 -16.95
CA GLN A 57 0.10 4.88 -15.64
C GLN A 57 0.33 3.52 -14.97
N LEU A 58 0.29 2.41 -15.74
CA LEU A 58 0.64 1.07 -15.25
C LEU A 58 2.12 0.98 -14.88
N ASN A 59 3.02 1.56 -15.70
CA ASN A 59 4.44 1.66 -15.39
C ASN A 59 4.68 2.40 -14.07
N ASP A 60 3.92 3.47 -13.82
CA ASP A 60 3.94 4.22 -12.58
C ASP A 60 3.55 3.37 -11.35
N MET A 61 2.59 2.46 -11.49
CA MET A 61 2.21 1.51 -10.44
C MET A 61 3.31 0.47 -10.20
N ILE A 62 3.95 -0.03 -11.26
CA ILE A 62 5.09 -0.96 -11.18
C ILE A 62 6.27 -0.30 -10.45
N ILE A 63 6.59 0.95 -10.78
CA ILE A 63 7.66 1.72 -10.11
C ILE A 63 7.36 1.85 -8.62
N LYS A 64 6.12 2.21 -8.25
CA LYS A 64 5.68 2.29 -6.85
C LYS A 64 5.84 0.95 -6.12
N SER A 65 5.48 -0.17 -6.75
CA SER A 65 5.70 -1.52 -6.21
C SER A 65 7.19 -1.83 -5.98
N ARG A 66 8.06 -1.46 -6.93
CA ARG A 66 9.52 -1.61 -6.78
C ARG A 66 10.05 -0.75 -5.63
N THR A 67 9.60 0.50 -5.52
CA THR A 67 9.98 1.36 -4.39
C THR A 67 9.53 0.79 -3.05
N LEU A 68 8.33 0.20 -2.96
CA LEU A 68 7.87 -0.48 -1.75
C LEU A 68 8.77 -1.66 -1.38
N LYS A 69 9.21 -2.45 -2.37
CA LYS A 69 10.19 -3.53 -2.18
C LYS A 69 11.52 -3.00 -1.63
N ASP A 70 12.05 -1.91 -2.20
CA ASP A 70 13.31 -1.29 -1.76
C ASP A 70 13.21 -0.73 -0.33
N LEU A 71 12.00 -0.33 0.09
CA LEU A 71 11.69 0.11 1.45
C LEU A 71 11.45 -1.06 2.44
N GLY A 72 11.61 -2.31 2.00
CA GLY A 72 11.42 -3.50 2.83
C GLY A 72 9.96 -3.95 2.97
N VAL A 73 9.05 -3.43 2.14
CA VAL A 73 7.62 -3.76 2.14
C VAL A 73 7.24 -4.34 0.76
N PRO A 74 7.70 -5.56 0.41
CA PRO A 74 7.42 -6.12 -0.91
C PRO A 74 5.91 -6.36 -1.09
N LEU A 75 5.38 -5.93 -2.23
CA LEU A 75 4.01 -6.20 -2.64
C LEU A 75 3.98 -7.46 -3.52
N PRO A 76 3.15 -8.48 -3.23
CA PRO A 76 2.97 -9.62 -4.13
C PRO A 76 2.39 -9.19 -5.48
N ASP A 77 2.84 -9.81 -6.57
CA ASP A 77 2.37 -9.48 -7.93
C ASP A 77 0.84 -9.57 -8.05
N ALA A 78 0.22 -10.57 -7.43
CA ALA A 78 -1.23 -10.72 -7.40
C ALA A 78 -1.93 -9.49 -6.78
N ILE A 79 -1.36 -8.88 -5.74
CA ILE A 79 -1.91 -7.68 -5.11
C ILE A 79 -1.73 -6.46 -6.00
N LEU A 80 -0.59 -6.35 -6.71
CA LEU A 80 -0.38 -5.29 -7.69
C LEU A 80 -1.40 -5.37 -8.83
N VAL A 81 -1.66 -6.57 -9.35
CA VAL A 81 -2.68 -6.80 -10.39
C VAL A 81 -4.07 -6.43 -9.89
N ILE A 82 -4.45 -6.87 -8.67
CA ILE A 82 -5.73 -6.45 -8.06
C ILE A 82 -5.81 -4.92 -7.98
N GLY A 83 -4.74 -4.26 -7.52
CA GLY A 83 -4.65 -2.79 -7.49
C GLY A 83 -4.89 -2.16 -8.86
N MET A 84 -4.24 -2.67 -9.91
CA MET A 84 -4.44 -2.20 -11.29
C MET A 84 -5.90 -2.36 -11.72
N THR A 85 -6.50 -3.52 -11.48
CA THR A 85 -7.88 -3.83 -11.86
C THR A 85 -8.90 -2.92 -11.16
N ILE A 86 -8.75 -2.67 -9.85
CA ILE A 86 -9.67 -1.79 -9.12
C ILE A 86 -9.50 -0.32 -9.48
N SER A 87 -8.31 0.08 -9.93
CA SER A 87 -8.01 1.44 -10.36
C SER A 87 -8.43 1.72 -11.80
N LEU A 88 -8.82 0.71 -12.59
CA LEU A 88 -9.35 0.94 -13.95
C LEU A 88 -10.62 1.80 -13.89
N PRO A 89 -10.70 2.90 -14.67
CA PRO A 89 -11.92 3.69 -14.73
C PRO A 89 -13.06 2.86 -15.34
N ALA A 90 -14.30 3.18 -14.94
CA ALA A 90 -15.51 2.41 -15.27
C ALA A 90 -15.74 2.21 -16.78
N GLN A 91 -15.15 3.03 -17.64
CA GLN A 91 -15.20 2.83 -19.09
C GLN A 91 -14.45 1.57 -19.58
N TYR A 92 -13.55 1.02 -18.77
CA TYR A 92 -12.84 -0.23 -19.05
C TYR A 92 -13.44 -1.43 -18.29
N ASP A 93 -14.64 -1.31 -17.70
CA ASP A 93 -15.29 -2.41 -16.96
C ASP A 93 -15.54 -3.64 -17.84
N THR A 94 -15.58 -3.48 -19.16
CA THR A 94 -15.66 -4.61 -20.11
C THR A 94 -14.42 -5.51 -20.08
N LEU A 95 -13.34 -5.11 -19.41
CA LEU A 95 -12.11 -5.89 -19.21
C LEU A 95 -12.02 -6.52 -17.79
N LYS A 96 -13.00 -6.29 -16.92
CA LYS A 96 -13.08 -6.93 -15.59
C LYS A 96 -13.82 -8.27 -15.62
#